data_AF-A0A951D4A1-F1
#
_entry.id   AF-A0A951D4A1-F1
#
_cell.length_a   1.000
_cell.length_b   1.000
_cell.length_c   1.000
_cell.angle_alpha   90.00
_cell.angle_beta   90.00
_cell.angle_gamma   90.00
#
_symmetry.space_group_name_H-M   'P 1'
#
loop_
_entity.id
_entity.type
_entity.pdbx_description
1 polymer ?
#
loop_
_entity_poly.entity_id
_entity_poly.type
_entity_poly.pdbx_seq_one_letter_code
_entity_poly.pdbx_strand_id
1 'polypeptide(L)'
;MATETEYVDAGEAVDFRNLSPGYIGTAPSVARGVNYNRILKAREAEPHNWLTYYGAYDGQRFSPLDQITSRNVHHLAPAWVFQCGSVGMHSGAS
;
A
#
# COMPACT_ATOMS: atom_id res chain seq x y z
N MET A 1 24.67 -3.54 10.16
CA MET A 1 23.76 -4.63 10.55
C MET A 1 22.38 -4.21 10.07
N ALA A 2 21.88 -4.78 8.97
CA ALA A 2 20.52 -4.49 8.50
C ALA A 2 19.57 -5.16 9.49
N THR A 3 18.80 -4.37 10.24
CA THR A 3 17.73 -4.87 11.09
C THR A 3 16.70 -5.53 10.19
N GLU A 4 16.49 -6.84 10.37
CA GLU A 4 15.42 -7.58 9.74
C GLU A 4 14.11 -6.86 10.08
N THR A 5 13.44 -6.29 9.07
CA THR A 5 12.12 -5.70 9.28
C THR A 5 11.18 -6.87 9.48
N GLU A 6 10.73 -7.06 10.73
CA GLU A 6 9.76 -8.09 11.09
C GLU A 6 8.56 -7.99 10.13
N TYR A 7 8.22 -9.12 9.50
CA TYR A 7 7.04 -9.18 8.65
C TYR A 7 5.81 -8.91 9.50
N VAL A 8 5.13 -7.80 9.23
CA VAL A 8 3.82 -7.52 9.81
C VAL A 8 2.79 -8.27 8.97
N ASP A 9 2.13 -9.25 9.59
CA ASP A 9 1.02 -9.97 8.97
C ASP A 9 -0.05 -8.97 8.49
N ALA A 10 -0.35 -9.00 7.19
CA ALA A 10 -1.37 -8.16 6.56
C ALA A 10 -2.80 -8.57 6.94
N GLY A 11 -2.95 -9.67 7.70
CA GLY A 11 -4.22 -10.22 8.13
C GLY A 11 -4.89 -11.07 7.05
N GLU A 12 -6.10 -11.53 7.34
CA GLU A 12 -6.87 -12.35 6.41
C GLU A 12 -7.38 -11.55 5.21
N ALA A 13 -7.17 -12.08 4.00
CA ALA A 13 -7.68 -11.47 2.78
C ALA A 13 -9.21 -11.53 2.75
N VAL A 14 -9.87 -10.38 2.59
CA VAL A 14 -11.34 -10.29 2.49
C VAL A 14 -11.76 -10.23 1.02
N ASP A 15 -12.83 -10.93 0.63
CA ASP A 15 -13.40 -10.79 -0.72
C ASP A 15 -13.82 -9.34 -0.96
N PHE A 16 -13.20 -8.70 -1.95
CA PHE A 16 -13.48 -7.33 -2.36
C PHE A 16 -14.99 -7.09 -2.63
N ARG A 17 -15.74 -8.11 -3.10
CA ARG A 17 -17.19 -8.01 -3.32
C ARG A 17 -17.96 -7.67 -2.04
N ASN A 18 -17.49 -8.13 -0.89
CA ASN A 18 -18.10 -7.83 0.41
C ASN A 18 -17.84 -6.38 0.88
N LEU A 19 -16.83 -5.73 0.30
CA LEU A 19 -16.43 -4.35 0.59
C LEU A 19 -16.89 -3.36 -0.52
N SER A 20 -17.62 -3.86 -1.53
CA SER A 20 -18.01 -3.16 -2.76
C SER A 20 -19.28 -2.29 -2.57
N PRO A 21 -19.57 -1.30 -3.45
CA PRO A 21 -20.58 -0.23 -3.26
C PRO A 21 -22.04 -0.63 -3.02
N GLY A 22 -22.35 -1.94 -3.00
CA GLY A 22 -23.68 -2.45 -2.64
C GLY A 22 -23.93 -2.56 -1.13
N TYR A 23 -22.87 -2.48 -0.31
CA TYR A 23 -22.95 -2.55 1.16
C TYR A 23 -22.24 -1.35 1.78
N ILE A 24 -23.00 -0.31 2.12
CA ILE A 24 -22.48 0.88 2.78
C ILE A 24 -22.03 0.50 4.20
N GLY A 25 -20.78 0.83 4.56
CA GLY A 25 -20.28 0.70 5.94
C GLY A 25 -19.59 -0.62 6.30
N THR A 26 -19.39 -1.54 5.34
CA THR A 26 -18.65 -2.80 5.58
C THR A 26 -17.14 -2.66 5.40
N ALA A 27 -16.69 -1.69 4.60
CA ALA A 27 -15.27 -1.42 4.41
C ALA A 27 -14.61 -0.96 5.73
N PRO A 28 -13.52 -1.61 6.17
CA PRO A 28 -12.71 -1.11 7.28
C PRO A 28 -12.30 0.34 7.03
N SER A 29 -12.26 1.14 8.09
CA SER A 29 -11.88 2.56 7.99
C SER A 29 -10.37 2.71 7.80
N VAL A 30 -9.88 2.38 6.59
CA VAL A 30 -8.44 2.35 6.25
C VAL A 30 -7.77 3.72 6.29
N ALA A 31 -8.55 4.80 6.20
CA ALA A 31 -8.05 6.18 6.31
C ALA A 31 -8.18 6.75 7.73
N ARG A 32 -8.74 6.00 8.70
CA ARG A 32 -8.89 6.49 10.08
C ARG A 32 -7.52 6.79 10.67
N GLY A 33 -7.35 7.99 11.22
CA GLY A 33 -6.08 8.42 11.81
C GLY A 33 -5.01 8.86 10.81
N VAL A 34 -5.30 8.83 9.50
CA VAL A 34 -4.45 9.49 8.49
C VAL A 34 -4.75 10.99 8.51
N ASN A 35 -4.12 11.70 9.45
CA ASN A 35 -4.27 13.14 9.64
C ASN A 35 -3.08 13.93 9.05
N TYR A 36 -3.23 15.25 8.99
CA TYR A 36 -2.19 16.17 8.47
C TYR A 36 -0.81 15.92 9.08
N ASN A 37 -0.71 15.86 10.41
CA ASN A 37 0.58 15.70 11.10
C ASN A 37 1.23 14.36 10.82
N ARG A 38 0.43 13.29 10.68
CA ARG A 38 0.93 11.96 10.33
C ARG A 38 1.53 11.96 8.91
N ILE A 39 0.83 12.55 7.94
CA ILE A 39 1.33 12.66 6.56
C ILE A 39 2.59 13.54 6.52
N LEU A 40 2.61 14.64 7.27
CA LEU A 40 3.75 15.56 7.35
C LEU A 40 5.03 14.86 7.83
N LYS A 41 4.90 13.92 8.78
CA LYS A 41 6.03 13.19 9.37
C LYS A 41 6.24 11.79 8.80
N ALA A 42 5.44 11.39 7.80
CA ALA A 42 5.39 10.00 7.30
C ALA A 42 6.77 9.48 6.90
N ARG A 43 7.58 10.32 6.25
CA ARG A 43 8.93 10.01 5.79
C ARG A 43 9.88 9.54 6.90
N GLU A 44 9.79 10.16 8.07
CA GLU A 44 10.70 9.96 9.20
C GLU A 44 10.14 8.94 10.19
N ALA A 45 8.84 9.05 10.49
CA ALA A 45 8.20 8.25 11.54
C ALA A 45 7.70 6.89 11.05
N GLU A 46 7.30 6.76 9.79
CA GLU A 46 6.66 5.56 9.24
C GLU A 46 7.15 5.27 7.81
N PRO A 47 8.47 5.08 7.57
CA PRO A 47 9.04 4.95 6.23
C PRO A 47 8.55 3.72 5.45
N HIS A 48 7.91 2.76 6.14
CA HIS A 48 7.28 1.58 5.56
C HIS A 48 5.90 1.86 4.95
N ASN A 49 5.26 2.99 5.27
CA ASN A 49 3.94 3.37 4.77
C ASN A 49 4.01 4.33 3.58
N TRP A 50 3.10 4.15 2.62
CA TRP A 50 2.93 5.05 1.46
C TRP A 50 1.56 5.75 1.53
N LEU A 51 1.51 6.88 2.25
CA LEU A 51 0.23 7.49 2.67
C LEU A 51 -0.36 8.50 1.67
N THR A 52 0.43 8.98 0.71
CA THR A 52 -0.04 9.88 -0.35
C THR A 52 0.33 9.33 -1.72
N TYR A 53 -0.27 9.88 -2.78
CA TYR A 53 0.01 9.47 -4.16
C TYR A 53 1.51 9.48 -4.51
N TYR A 54 2.28 10.42 -3.93
CA TYR A 54 3.73 10.54 -4.14
C TYR A 54 4.58 10.16 -2.92
N GLY A 55 4.01 9.43 -1.97
CA GLY A 55 4.67 8.96 -0.76
C GLY A 55 4.52 9.95 0.41
N ALA A 56 4.99 11.18 0.24
CA ALA A 56 4.91 12.26 1.25
C ALA A 56 4.51 13.60 0.62
N TYR A 57 4.39 14.65 1.45
CA TYR A 57 3.98 15.99 0.97
C TYR A 57 4.99 16.65 0.02
N ASP A 58 6.27 16.28 0.10
CA ASP A 58 7.32 16.80 -0.79
C ASP A 58 7.24 16.27 -2.22
N GLY A 59 6.40 15.25 -2.47
CA GLY A 59 6.14 14.73 -3.81
C GLY A 59 7.29 13.98 -4.47
N GLN A 60 8.34 13.62 -3.72
CA GLN A 60 9.58 13.12 -4.30
C GLN A 60 9.48 11.68 -4.85
N ARG A 61 8.45 10.90 -4.46
CA ARG A 61 8.35 9.45 -4.74
C ARG A 61 9.60 8.66 -4.32
N PHE A 62 10.31 9.16 -3.31
CA PHE A 62 11.51 8.53 -2.76
C PHE A 62 11.13 7.63 -1.58
N SER A 63 11.86 6.54 -1.31
CA SER A 63 11.76 5.68 -0.11
C SER A 63 13.10 5.64 0.61
N PRO A 64 13.19 5.75 1.95
CA PRO A 64 14.48 5.69 2.64
C PRO A 64 14.82 4.24 3.04
N LEU A 65 13.94 3.27 2.73
CA LEU A 65 14.13 1.85 2.98
C LEU A 65 15.26 1.33 2.10
N ASP A 66 16.15 0.55 2.70
CA ASP A 66 17.36 0.03 2.06
C ASP A 66 17.48 -1.49 2.15
N GLN A 67 16.41 -2.20 2.49
CA GLN A 67 16.38 -3.67 2.51
C GLN A 67 16.70 -4.25 1.11
N ILE A 68 16.20 -3.58 0.06
CA ILE A 68 16.51 -3.89 -1.34
C ILE A 68 17.50 -2.83 -1.84
N THR A 69 18.63 -3.28 -2.35
CA THR A 69 19.75 -2.46 -2.82
C THR A 69 20.24 -2.94 -4.17
N SER A 70 21.08 -2.14 -4.85
CA SER A 70 21.77 -2.57 -6.09
C SER A 70 22.61 -3.84 -5.91
N ARG A 71 23.02 -4.15 -4.66
CA ARG A 71 23.82 -5.34 -4.33
C ARG A 71 23.01 -6.62 -4.18
N ASN A 72 21.70 -6.56 -3.95
CA ASN A 72 20.88 -7.76 -3.72
C ASN A 72 19.60 -7.82 -4.57
N VAL A 73 19.31 -6.79 -5.38
CA VAL A 73 18.11 -6.73 -6.24
C VAL A 73 17.96 -7.95 -7.17
N HIS A 74 19.07 -8.58 -7.54
CA HIS A 74 19.09 -9.77 -8.39
C HIS A 74 18.51 -11.03 -7.72
N HIS A 75 18.26 -11.00 -6.41
CA HIS A 75 17.58 -12.08 -5.68
C HIS A 75 16.06 -11.88 -5.57
N LEU A 76 15.50 -10.78 -6.10
CA LEU A 76 14.05 -10.58 -6.04
C LEU A 76 13.30 -11.64 -6.84
N ALA A 77 12.26 -12.18 -6.21
CA ALA A 77 11.27 -13.05 -6.84
C ALA A 77 9.87 -12.56 -6.49
N PRO A 78 8.85 -12.85 -7.32
CA PRO A 78 7.46 -12.54 -6.99
C PRO A 78 7.05 -13.17 -5.66
N ALA A 79 6.57 -12.37 -4.71
CA ALA A 79 6.05 -12.87 -3.43
C ALA A 79 4.59 -13.33 -3.55
N TRP A 80 3.78 -12.60 -4.33
CA TRP A 80 2.37 -12.91 -4.59
C TRP A 80 1.92 -12.20 -5.88
N VAL A 81 0.79 -12.63 -6.43
CA VAL A 81 0.16 -12.01 -7.61
C VAL A 81 -1.33 -11.84 -7.34
N PHE A 82 -1.86 -10.64 -7.60
CA PHE A 82 -3.29 -10.38 -7.57
C PHE A 82 -3.80 -10.16 -9.01
N GLN A 83 -4.79 -10.92 -9.42
CA GLN A 83 -5.45 -10.74 -10.71
C GLN A 83 -6.63 -9.80 -10.53
N CYS A 84 -6.48 -8.55 -10.99
CA CYS A 84 -7.64 -7.68 -11.11
C CYS A 84 -8.47 -8.12 -12.32
N GLY A 85 -9.69 -8.58 -12.08
CA GLY A 85 -10.69 -8.67 -13.15
C GLY A 85 -11.10 -7.25 -13.59
N SER A 86 -11.76 -7.13 -14.74
CA SER A 86 -12.52 -5.93 -15.06
C SER A 86 -13.67 -5.80 -14.05
N VAL A 87 -13.47 -5.03 -12.99
CA VAL A 87 -14.53 -4.62 -12.05
C VAL A 87 -14.82 -3.14 -12.28
N GLY A 88 -15.87 -2.85 -13.04
CA GLY A 88 -16.32 -1.51 -13.38
C GLY A 88 -17.27 -1.49 -14.58
N MET A 89 -18.02 -0.40 -14.76
CA MET A 89 -18.76 -0.16 -16.01
C MET A 89 -17.76 0.07 -17.14
N HIS A 90 -17.75 -0.80 -18.15
CA HIS A 90 -17.13 -0.48 -19.43
C HIS A 90 -17.90 0.71 -20.02
N SER A 91 -17.30 1.90 -20.05
CA SER A 91 -17.88 3.03 -20.78
C SER A 91 -17.70 2.76 -22.28
N GLY A 92 -18.71 2.15 -22.90
CA GLY A 92 -18.76 1.90 -24.34
C GLY A 92 -19.25 0.50 -24.70
N ALA A 93 -20.00 0.41 -25.81
CA ALA A 93 -20.35 -0.88 -26.40
C ALA A 93 -19.07 -1.61 -26.84
N SER A 94 -18.97 -2.88 -26.46
CA SER A 94 -17.98 -3.82 -27.02
C SER A 94 -18.27 -4.10 -28.50
#